data_AF-A0A2H5WCG5-F1
#
_entry.id   AF-A0A2H5WCG5-F1
#
_cell.length_a   1.000
_cell.length_b   1.000
_cell.length_c   1.000
_cell.angle_alpha   90.00
_cell.angle_beta   90.00
_cell.angle_gamma   90.00
#
_symmetry.space_group_name_H-M   'P 1'
#
loop_
_entity.id
_entity.type
_entity.pdbx_description
1 polymer ?
#
loop_
_entity_poly.entity_id
_entity_poly.type
_entity_poly.pdbx_seq_one_letter_code
_entity_poly.pdbx_strand_id
1 'polypeptide(L)'
;MRRLVAAAALVGLLASAVACDRAERPGPAPGEERASTGSPAFCRRLRALDDLVREVRSWMEPTVARYAAAVERLDRAYRRARAVAPEEVDLAPIEYANGRFGEIVRGLAPDLDPASVRAALALNLEGYAAALYRALVDVCGPASVED
;
A
#
# COMPACT_ATOMS: atom_id res chain seq x y z
N MET A 1 -45.94 2.85 -16.91
CA MET A 1 -44.60 3.42 -17.21
C MET A 1 -44.29 4.53 -16.21
N ARG A 2 -43.56 4.24 -15.14
CA ARG A 2 -43.07 5.23 -14.16
C ARG A 2 -41.77 4.70 -13.54
N ARG A 3 -40.64 4.90 -14.21
CA ARG A 3 -39.29 4.56 -13.71
C ARG A 3 -38.25 5.52 -14.28
N LEU A 4 -38.35 6.80 -13.99
CA LEU A 4 -37.30 7.79 -14.31
C LEU A 4 -37.33 8.95 -13.30
N VAL A 5 -37.06 8.68 -12.02
CA VAL A 5 -36.81 9.78 -11.05
C VAL A 5 -35.75 9.44 -9.99
N ALA A 6 -35.39 8.17 -9.78
CA ALA A 6 -34.46 7.80 -8.70
C ALA A 6 -32.96 8.07 -8.99
N ALA A 7 -32.58 8.43 -10.22
CA ALA A 7 -31.18 8.59 -10.61
C ALA A 7 -30.60 10.01 -10.40
N ALA A 8 -31.44 11.02 -10.14
CA ALA A 8 -30.98 12.40 -9.99
C ALA A 8 -30.69 12.81 -8.53
N ALA A 9 -31.13 12.02 -7.54
CA ALA A 9 -30.99 12.37 -6.12
C ALA A 9 -29.65 11.92 -5.49
N LEU A 10 -28.92 10.97 -6.11
CA LEU A 10 -27.64 10.50 -5.56
C LEU A 10 -26.42 11.36 -5.94
N VAL A 11 -26.56 12.27 -6.91
CA VAL A 11 -25.46 13.17 -7.31
C VAL A 11 -25.37 14.40 -6.39
N GLY A 12 -26.44 14.76 -5.68
CA GLY A 12 -26.48 15.92 -4.78
C GLY A 12 -25.85 15.70 -3.39
N LEU A 13 -25.76 14.45 -2.90
CA LEU A 13 -25.24 14.16 -1.55
C LEU A 13 -23.71 14.00 -1.47
N LEU A 14 -23.01 13.95 -2.60
CA LEU A 14 -21.54 13.86 -2.65
C LEU A 14 -20.85 15.23 -2.67
N ALA A 15 -21.58 16.34 -2.79
CA ALA A 15 -21.02 17.68 -2.91
C ALA A 15 -20.81 18.42 -1.56
N SER A 16 -21.31 17.88 -0.45
CA SER A 16 -21.32 18.57 0.86
C SER A 16 -20.40 17.97 1.93
N ALA A 17 -19.48 17.06 1.56
CA ALA A 17 -18.48 16.52 2.49
C ALA A 17 -17.11 17.23 2.41
N VAL A 18 -16.97 18.28 1.59
CA VAL A 18 -15.70 19.02 1.41
C VAL A 18 -15.83 20.44 1.96
N ALA A 19 -16.29 20.57 3.20
CA ALA A 19 -16.28 21.83 3.93
C ALA A 19 -16.10 21.55 5.43
N CYS A 20 -15.01 20.88 5.81
CA CYS A 20 -14.49 20.91 7.16
C CYS A 20 -13.10 21.53 7.11
N ASP A 21 -13.01 22.75 7.65
CA ASP A 21 -11.83 23.44 8.15
C ASP A 21 -10.50 23.19 7.43
N ARG A 22 -10.22 24.04 6.43
CA ARG A 22 -8.86 24.55 6.26
C ARG A 22 -8.59 25.54 7.41
N ALA A 23 -8.32 25.03 8.59
CA ALA A 23 -7.43 25.74 9.50
C ALA A 23 -6.05 25.76 8.84
N GLU A 24 -5.62 26.94 8.40
CA GLU A 24 -4.29 27.19 7.86
C GLU A 24 -3.23 26.71 8.85
N ARG A 25 -2.75 25.48 8.68
CA ARG A 25 -1.39 25.15 9.08
C ARG A 25 -0.48 25.82 8.05
N PRO A 26 0.49 26.66 8.46
CA PRO A 26 1.44 27.21 7.51
C PRO A 26 2.09 26.04 6.75
N GLY A 27 2.00 26.09 5.43
CA GLY A 27 2.67 25.13 4.57
C GLY A 27 4.18 25.17 4.85
N PRO A 28 4.87 24.03 4.82
CA PRO A 28 6.32 24.02 4.97
C PRO A 28 6.94 24.93 3.92
N ALA A 29 7.90 25.76 4.34
CA ALA A 29 8.64 26.62 3.43
C ALA A 29 9.29 25.76 2.33
N PRO A 30 9.36 26.24 1.08
CA PRO A 30 10.07 25.51 0.03
C PRO A 30 11.55 25.45 0.43
N GLY A 31 12.01 24.26 0.85
CA GLY A 31 13.42 24.02 1.18
C GLY A 31 13.70 23.27 2.49
N GLU A 32 12.69 22.97 3.33
CA GLU A 32 12.94 22.04 4.44
C GLU A 32 12.92 20.60 3.94
N GLU A 33 14.11 20.15 3.50
CA GLU A 33 14.42 18.73 3.36
C GLU A 33 14.19 18.09 4.72
N ARG A 34 13.06 17.40 4.92
CA ARG A 34 12.84 16.63 6.14
C ARG A 34 13.98 15.63 6.25
N ALA A 35 14.84 15.84 7.24
CA ALA A 35 15.95 14.94 7.51
C ALA A 35 15.40 13.53 7.71
N SER A 36 15.89 12.57 6.93
CA SER A 36 15.57 11.15 7.07
C SER A 36 15.81 10.73 8.52
N THR A 37 14.76 10.26 9.19
CA THR A 37 14.85 9.68 10.54
C THR A 37 15.19 8.19 10.49
N GLY A 38 15.05 7.58 9.31
CA GLY A 38 15.43 6.19 9.06
C GLY A 38 16.93 5.98 8.96
N SER A 39 17.40 4.84 9.46
CA SER A 39 18.76 4.39 9.17
C SER A 39 18.91 4.04 7.68
N PRO A 40 20.08 4.27 7.05
CA PRO A 40 20.28 3.88 5.65
C PRO A 40 20.02 2.38 5.38
N ALA A 41 20.29 1.52 6.36
CA ALA A 41 20.02 0.10 6.27
C ALA A 41 18.51 -0.22 6.25
N PHE A 42 17.73 0.46 7.09
CA PHE A 42 16.27 0.35 7.09
C PHE A 42 15.68 0.82 5.76
N CYS A 43 16.06 2.00 5.29
CA CYS A 43 15.53 2.58 4.05
C CYS A 43 15.81 1.70 2.83
N ARG A 44 17.02 1.13 2.71
CA ARG A 44 17.31 0.16 1.64
C ARG A 44 16.43 -1.09 1.70
N ARG A 45 16.15 -1.61 2.90
CA ARG A 45 15.32 -2.81 3.06
C ARG A 45 13.84 -2.54 2.84
N LEU A 46 13.37 -1.37 3.26
CA LEU A 46 12.00 -0.93 3.00
C LEU A 46 11.77 -0.72 1.50
N ARG A 47 12.76 -0.14 0.81
CA ARG A 47 12.71 0.01 -0.66
C ARG A 47 12.74 -1.34 -1.38
N ALA A 48 13.59 -2.27 -0.95
CA ALA A 48 13.60 -3.62 -1.52
C ALA A 48 12.26 -4.36 -1.30
N LEU A 49 11.54 -4.08 -0.22
CA LEU A 49 10.19 -4.60 -0.02
C LEU A 49 9.18 -3.92 -0.97
N ASP A 50 9.27 -2.61 -1.17
CA ASP A 50 8.46 -1.88 -2.16
C ASP A 50 8.67 -2.40 -3.58
N ASP A 51 9.91 -2.61 -4.01
CA ASP A 51 10.22 -3.16 -5.33
C ASP A 51 9.60 -4.56 -5.52
N LEU A 52 9.59 -5.40 -4.47
CA LEU A 52 8.92 -6.71 -4.50
C LEU A 52 7.40 -6.59 -4.59
N VAL A 53 6.78 -5.67 -3.85
CA VAL A 53 5.33 -5.42 -3.96
C VAL A 53 4.98 -4.90 -5.35
N ARG A 54 5.81 -4.03 -5.93
CA ARG A 54 5.68 -3.53 -7.31
C ARG A 54 5.81 -4.65 -8.33
N GLU A 55 6.79 -5.55 -8.18
CA GLU A 55 6.94 -6.77 -8.99
C GLU A 55 5.63 -7.58 -8.96
N VAL A 56 5.15 -7.91 -7.75
CA VAL A 56 3.95 -8.73 -7.53
C VAL A 56 2.68 -8.08 -8.12
N ARG A 57 2.56 -6.75 -8.03
CA ARG A 57 1.47 -5.97 -8.64
C ARG A 57 1.48 -5.95 -10.16
N SER A 58 2.65 -6.07 -10.78
CA SER A 58 2.79 -6.03 -12.24
C SER A 58 2.46 -7.36 -12.93
N TRP A 59 2.18 -8.42 -12.19
CA TRP A 59 1.84 -9.72 -12.78
C TRP A 59 0.49 -9.69 -13.48
N MET A 60 0.49 -9.97 -14.79
CA MET A 60 -0.72 -9.94 -15.62
C MET A 60 -1.51 -11.25 -15.58
N GLU A 61 -0.83 -12.40 -15.52
CA GLU A 61 -1.46 -13.72 -15.49
C GLU A 61 -0.91 -14.59 -14.33
N PRO A 62 -1.04 -14.15 -13.07
CA PRO A 62 -0.57 -14.91 -11.92
C PRO A 62 -1.53 -16.05 -11.57
N THR A 63 -0.96 -17.20 -11.23
CA THR A 63 -1.70 -18.31 -10.60
C THR A 63 -1.70 -18.14 -9.08
N VAL A 64 -2.61 -18.85 -8.38
CA VAL A 64 -2.61 -18.92 -6.91
C VAL A 64 -1.27 -19.44 -6.39
N ALA A 65 -0.69 -20.46 -7.03
CA ALA A 65 0.63 -20.99 -6.67
C ALA A 65 1.75 -19.93 -6.76
N ARG A 66 1.70 -19.06 -7.79
CA ARG A 66 2.67 -17.98 -7.93
C ARG A 66 2.55 -16.95 -6.81
N TYR A 67 1.33 -16.58 -6.43
CA TYR A 67 1.13 -15.69 -5.27
C TYR A 67 1.47 -16.36 -3.94
N ALA A 68 1.21 -17.67 -3.78
CA ALA A 68 1.62 -18.42 -2.59
C ALA A 68 3.15 -18.37 -2.40
N ALA A 69 3.92 -18.53 -3.47
CA ALA A 69 5.37 -18.34 -3.42
C ALA A 69 5.78 -16.88 -3.08
N ALA A 70 4.97 -15.90 -3.50
CA ALA A 70 5.18 -14.49 -3.16
C ALA A 70 4.98 -14.21 -1.67
N VAL A 71 4.05 -14.90 -0.99
CA VAL A 71 3.76 -14.72 0.44
C VAL A 71 5.05 -14.84 1.25
N GLU A 72 5.81 -15.92 1.06
CA GLU A 72 7.05 -16.11 1.80
C GLU A 72 8.13 -15.08 1.42
N ARG A 73 8.23 -14.69 0.14
CA ARG A 73 9.20 -13.70 -0.32
C ARG A 73 8.94 -12.34 0.34
N LEU A 74 7.69 -11.89 0.34
CA LEU A 74 7.26 -10.63 0.94
C LEU A 74 7.41 -10.67 2.47
N ASP A 75 7.01 -11.76 3.12
CA ASP A 75 7.16 -11.90 4.56
C ASP A 75 8.62 -11.87 5.01
N ARG A 76 9.51 -12.58 4.30
CA ARG A 76 10.96 -12.50 4.57
C ARG A 76 11.50 -11.08 4.36
N ALA A 77 11.06 -10.37 3.34
CA ALA A 77 11.48 -8.99 3.09
C ALA A 77 10.99 -8.04 4.19
N TYR A 78 9.73 -8.17 4.61
CA TYR A 78 9.16 -7.43 5.75
C TYR A 78 9.96 -7.67 7.02
N ARG A 79 10.19 -8.92 7.42
CA ARG A 79 10.96 -9.22 8.65
C ARG A 79 12.37 -8.64 8.61
N ARG A 80 13.03 -8.65 7.45
CA ARG A 80 14.36 -8.04 7.28
C ARG A 80 14.34 -6.53 7.47
N ALA A 81 13.31 -5.84 6.96
CA ALA A 81 13.12 -4.41 7.19
C ALA A 81 12.81 -4.14 8.68
N ARG A 82 11.85 -4.88 9.25
CA ARG A 82 11.43 -4.76 10.66
C ARG A 82 12.57 -4.96 11.65
N ALA A 83 13.49 -5.88 11.38
CA ALA A 83 14.63 -6.20 12.25
C ALA A 83 15.65 -5.06 12.41
N VAL A 84 15.60 -4.04 11.56
CA VAL A 84 16.48 -2.85 11.64
C VAL A 84 15.68 -1.55 11.65
N ALA A 85 14.37 -1.64 11.85
CA ALA A 85 13.52 -0.48 11.97
C ALA A 85 13.86 0.29 13.25
N PRO A 86 13.94 1.63 13.20
CA PRO A 86 13.96 2.45 14.41
C PRO A 86 12.73 2.17 15.27
N GLU A 87 12.85 2.30 16.59
CA GLU A 87 11.77 1.97 17.54
C GLU A 87 10.54 2.86 17.35
N GLU A 88 10.74 4.08 16.88
CA GLU A 88 9.72 5.13 16.71
C GLU A 88 8.92 4.98 15.41
N VAL A 89 9.34 4.10 14.49
CA VAL A 89 8.69 3.92 13.20
C VAL A 89 7.53 2.94 13.34
N ASP A 90 6.31 3.44 13.12
CA ASP A 90 5.12 2.61 13.06
C ASP A 90 5.08 1.79 11.75
N LEU A 91 5.24 0.47 11.89
CA LEU A 91 5.16 -0.50 10.81
C LEU A 91 3.85 -1.28 10.79
N ALA A 92 2.92 -1.02 11.70
CA ALA A 92 1.66 -1.76 11.80
C ALA A 92 0.85 -1.77 10.49
N PRO A 93 0.78 -0.68 9.69
CA PRO A 93 0.08 -0.72 8.40
C PRO A 93 0.71 -1.69 7.39
N ILE A 94 2.05 -1.77 7.38
CA ILE A 94 2.81 -2.67 6.50
C ILE A 94 2.66 -4.11 6.99
N GLU A 95 2.76 -4.35 8.29
CA GLU A 95 2.55 -5.65 8.92
C GLU A 95 1.16 -6.21 8.62
N TYR A 96 0.13 -5.39 8.79
CA TYR A 96 -1.24 -5.74 8.49
C TYR A 96 -1.42 -6.11 7.01
N ALA A 97 -0.93 -5.28 6.08
CA ALA A 97 -1.06 -5.55 4.65
C ALA A 97 -0.31 -6.83 4.22
N ASN A 98 0.85 -7.10 4.82
CA ASN A 98 1.63 -8.32 4.62
C ASN A 98 0.89 -9.57 5.11
N GLY A 99 0.37 -9.52 6.34
CA GLY A 99 -0.42 -10.61 6.92
C GLY A 99 -1.69 -10.88 6.11
N ARG A 100 -2.41 -9.82 5.77
CA ARG A 100 -3.66 -9.89 5.01
C ARG A 100 -3.46 -10.43 3.60
N PHE A 101 -2.36 -10.08 2.94
CA PHE A 101 -1.97 -10.69 1.66
C PHE A 101 -1.90 -12.22 1.78
N GLY A 102 -1.18 -12.73 2.78
CA GLY A 102 -1.05 -14.17 3.02
C GLY A 102 -2.38 -14.84 3.35
N GLU A 103 -3.25 -14.19 4.12
CA GLU A 103 -4.59 -14.70 4.43
C GLU A 103 -5.47 -14.83 3.19
N ILE A 104 -5.50 -13.80 2.34
CA ILE A 104 -6.30 -13.83 1.11
C ILE A 104 -5.82 -14.98 0.23
N VAL A 105 -4.51 -15.06 -0.05
CA VAL A 105 -3.94 -16.10 -0.91
C VAL A 105 -4.25 -17.52 -0.39
N ARG A 106 -4.14 -17.74 0.93
CA ARG A 106 -4.49 -19.04 1.55
C ARG A 106 -5.97 -19.40 1.44
N GLY A 107 -6.85 -18.42 1.28
CA GLY A 107 -8.28 -18.62 1.11
C GLY A 107 -8.74 -18.81 -0.34
N LEU A 108 -7.86 -18.64 -1.34
CA LEU A 108 -8.22 -18.79 -2.76
C LEU A 108 -8.27 -20.28 -3.16
N ALA A 109 -9.24 -20.62 -4.01
CA ALA A 109 -9.27 -21.91 -4.68
C ALA A 109 -8.06 -22.04 -5.62
N PRO A 110 -7.36 -23.19 -5.64
CA PRO A 110 -6.09 -23.33 -6.37
C PRO A 110 -6.24 -23.24 -7.90
N ASP A 111 -7.44 -23.50 -8.43
CA ASP A 111 -7.81 -23.53 -9.85
C ASP A 111 -8.52 -22.24 -10.33
N LEU A 112 -8.57 -21.20 -9.48
CA LEU A 112 -9.16 -19.92 -9.83
C LEU A 112 -8.46 -19.29 -11.04
N ASP A 113 -9.23 -18.71 -11.95
CA ASP A 113 -8.67 -18.07 -13.14
C ASP A 113 -7.83 -16.83 -12.77
N PRO A 114 -6.77 -16.50 -13.55
CA PRO A 114 -5.85 -15.40 -13.21
C PRO A 114 -6.51 -14.04 -13.01
N ALA A 115 -7.61 -13.74 -13.72
CA ALA A 115 -8.29 -12.45 -13.57
C ALA A 115 -8.98 -12.35 -12.21
N SER A 116 -9.68 -13.41 -11.79
CA SER A 116 -10.29 -13.51 -10.47
C SER A 116 -9.25 -13.48 -9.35
N VAL A 117 -8.09 -14.13 -9.53
CA VAL A 117 -7.00 -14.13 -8.54
C VAL A 117 -6.49 -12.70 -8.33
N ARG A 118 -6.23 -11.96 -9.41
CA ARG A 118 -5.80 -10.56 -9.34
C ARG A 118 -6.86 -9.68 -8.67
N ALA A 119 -8.13 -9.83 -9.06
CA ALA A 119 -9.22 -9.04 -8.49
C ALA A 119 -9.34 -9.22 -6.97
N ALA A 120 -9.18 -10.45 -6.48
CA ALA A 120 -9.22 -10.75 -5.06
C ALA A 120 -8.08 -10.09 -4.27
N LEU A 121 -6.91 -9.86 -4.90
CA LEU A 121 -5.71 -9.33 -4.25
C LEU A 121 -5.50 -7.83 -4.49
N ALA A 122 -6.14 -7.24 -5.49
CA ALA A 122 -5.87 -5.89 -5.96
C ALA A 122 -5.94 -4.85 -4.84
N LEU A 123 -7.05 -4.79 -4.10
CA LEU A 123 -7.23 -3.79 -3.04
C LEU A 123 -6.18 -3.92 -1.94
N ASN A 124 -5.80 -5.15 -1.58
CA ASN A 124 -4.78 -5.37 -0.57
C ASN A 124 -3.39 -4.93 -1.07
N LEU A 125 -3.05 -5.27 -2.31
CA LEU A 125 -1.76 -4.88 -2.91
C LEU A 125 -1.64 -3.37 -3.10
N GLU A 126 -2.72 -2.68 -3.47
CA GLU A 126 -2.75 -1.21 -3.52
C GLU A 126 -2.58 -0.59 -2.12
N GLY A 127 -3.28 -1.14 -1.11
CA GLY A 127 -3.10 -0.72 0.28
C GLY A 127 -1.68 -0.94 0.80
N TYR A 128 -1.07 -2.08 0.43
CA TYR A 128 0.31 -2.40 0.79
C TYR A 128 1.29 -1.41 0.16
N ALA A 129 1.17 -1.16 -1.13
CA ALA A 129 2.00 -0.18 -1.83
C ALA A 129 1.86 1.24 -1.24
N ALA A 130 0.63 1.65 -0.90
CA ALA A 130 0.39 2.94 -0.28
C ALA A 130 1.03 3.05 1.13
N ALA A 131 0.97 1.99 1.93
CA ALA A 131 1.62 1.95 3.24
C ALA A 131 3.15 2.04 3.11
N LEU A 132 3.74 1.34 2.14
CA LEU A 132 5.17 1.38 1.86
C LEU A 132 5.63 2.75 1.37
N TYR A 133 4.89 3.35 0.45
CA TYR A 133 5.17 4.69 -0.05
C TYR A 133 5.18 5.73 1.07
N ARG A 134 4.17 5.73 1.94
CA ARG A 134 4.11 6.65 3.10
C ARG A 134 5.31 6.47 4.01
N ALA A 135 5.61 5.21 4.40
CA ALA A 135 6.75 4.94 5.26
C ALA A 135 8.09 5.35 4.61
N LEU A 136 8.26 5.12 3.30
CA LEU A 136 9.45 5.57 2.57
C LEU A 136 9.58 7.09 2.57
N VAL A 137 8.53 7.82 2.22
CA VAL A 137 8.57 9.30 2.19
C VAL A 137 8.77 9.89 3.59
N ASP A 138 8.01 9.41 4.58
CA ASP A 138 7.99 10.00 5.92
C ASP A 138 9.26 9.68 6.72
N VAL A 139 9.87 8.50 6.50
CA VAL A 139 11.02 8.03 7.29
C VAL A 139 12.34 8.18 6.52
N CYS A 140 12.32 7.93 5.22
CA CYS A 140 13.51 7.89 4.37
C CYS A 140 13.65 9.09 3.43
N GLY A 141 12.66 10.00 3.43
CA GLY A 141 12.63 11.19 2.60
C GLY A 141 12.10 10.95 1.17
N PRO A 142 11.72 12.02 0.45
CA PRO A 142 11.10 11.92 -0.89
C PRO A 142 12.03 11.31 -1.94
N ALA A 143 13.34 11.55 -1.86
CA ALA A 143 14.33 10.94 -2.75
C ALA A 143 14.36 9.40 -2.69
N SER A 144 13.76 8.78 -1.66
CA SER A 144 13.67 7.32 -1.57
C SER A 144 12.63 6.69 -2.52
N VAL A 145 11.73 7.50 -3.09
CA VAL A 145 10.67 7.08 -4.02
C VAL A 145 10.81 7.69 -5.41
N GLU A 146 11.77 8.60 -5.60
CA GLU A 146 12.15 9.15 -6.90
C GLU A 146 13.00 8.10 -7.64
N ASP A 147 12.53 7.69 -8.83
CA ASP A 147 13.22 6.74 -9.73
C ASP A 147 14.12 7.49 -10.73
#